data_AF-A0A9P5J2C2-F1
#
_entry.id   AF-A0A9P5J2C2-F1
#
_cell.length_a   1.000
_cell.length_b   1.000
_cell.length_c   1.000
_cell.angle_alpha   90.00
_cell.angle_beta   90.00
_cell.angle_gamma   90.00
#
_symmetry.space_group_name_H-M   'P 1'
#
loop_
_entity.id
_entity.type
_entity.pdbx_description
1 polymer ?
#
loop_
_entity_poly.entity_id
_entity_poly.type
_entity_poly.pdbx_seq_one_letter_code
_entity_poly.pdbx_strand_id
1 'polypeptide(L)'
;MSSKGAFSRFLEKLEVPHEPGLTQTQLFLRNEDLLPVEPDRRKWRGRNFIAFWIADSFNINTWMIVSSMITNGLSWYEAWICVWLGYACVAPFLVLNARPGAVHHITFPVVARSSFGLWGALWTTLNRGIMACIWYGVQASIGGTCMIVMLRAIWPSVENIPNGLPDSAGITTRDMLGFFLFWFISLPAIWFPIHKIRHLFTAKAIVVPIAGITFFVWAIVKAHGVGPIIHQPSKLHGSAKGWAMVSAFGSCMSNMATLIVNAPDFASRADRPSSAVWPQLIGIPLGFSIVSFLGIIVSSSSEVIYGTPVWSPIDLLNKFLDGNPSHATRFGVWFISASFILAQLGTNISANSVSAGCDLTSLFPRFINIRRGGYIAAIVGFAICPWNLLKSSNSFTSYLSAYSVFLSSIAGVMVSDYWVVRRGHVRVTDLYTTRRDGWYWYNFGINWRAYAAYVAGIMINVVGFASVARPDIPIAAIRIYELAFLTGFGTSMLFYVSLNYFFPPRGVDLRKSFEEIDETNWEEGMRPEDSPAPVTMMGDSDSAIRVRHGAHKTSLSEDEEDQKVI
;
A
#
# COMPACT_ATOMS: atom_id res chain seq x y z
N MET A 1 21.83 22.90 -37.06
CA MET A 1 21.61 22.30 -35.72
C MET A 1 21.85 23.37 -34.67
N SER A 2 20.79 23.91 -34.05
CA SER A 2 20.95 24.89 -32.96
C SER A 2 21.53 24.20 -31.73
N SER A 3 22.64 24.73 -31.21
CA SER A 3 23.29 24.24 -29.99
C SER A 3 22.31 24.35 -28.82
N LYS A 4 21.86 23.21 -28.28
CA LYS A 4 20.99 23.18 -27.10
C LYS A 4 21.67 23.92 -25.94
N GLY A 5 20.98 24.90 -25.35
CA GLY A 5 21.47 25.68 -24.21
C GLY A 5 21.89 24.80 -23.02
N ALA A 6 22.78 25.31 -22.16
CA ALA A 6 23.31 24.57 -21.01
C ALA A 6 22.20 24.00 -20.10
N PHE A 7 21.10 24.72 -19.93
CA PHE A 7 19.93 24.29 -19.17
C PHE A 7 19.21 23.08 -19.80
N SER A 8 19.06 23.05 -21.13
CA SER A 8 18.47 21.90 -21.83
C SER A 8 19.32 20.65 -21.69
N ARG A 9 20.66 20.79 -21.75
CA ARG A 9 21.59 19.68 -21.52
C ARG A 9 21.57 19.18 -20.07
N PHE A 10 21.35 20.07 -19.11
CA PHE A 10 21.18 19.70 -17.71
C PHE A 10 19.86 18.94 -17.49
N LEU A 11 18.75 19.42 -18.06
CA LEU A 11 17.47 18.71 -17.99
C LEU A 11 17.54 17.32 -18.61
N GLU A 12 18.17 17.17 -19.78
CA GLU A 12 18.36 15.87 -20.43
C GLU A 12 19.14 14.87 -19.56
N LYS A 13 20.11 15.34 -18.77
CA LYS A 13 20.83 14.49 -17.80
C LYS A 13 19.96 14.03 -16.64
N LEU A 14 18.90 14.78 -16.31
CA LEU A 14 17.97 14.41 -15.25
C LEU A 14 16.87 13.47 -15.74
N GLU A 15 16.71 13.26 -17.05
CA GLU A 15 15.68 12.38 -17.58
C GLU A 15 15.95 10.92 -17.23
N VAL A 16 14.87 10.17 -17.06
CA VAL A 16 14.93 8.71 -16.95
C VAL A 16 15.13 8.14 -18.36
N PRO A 17 15.86 7.02 -18.54
CA PRO A 17 15.96 6.37 -19.83
C PRO A 17 14.58 6.13 -20.45
N HIS A 18 14.43 6.51 -21.71
CA HIS A 18 13.20 6.34 -22.48
C HIS A 18 13.53 6.15 -23.96
N GLU A 19 12.58 5.62 -24.72
CA GLU A 19 12.73 5.43 -26.16
C GLU A 19 13.01 6.77 -26.88
N PRO A 20 13.98 6.84 -27.80
CA PRO A 20 14.24 8.05 -28.56
C PRO A 20 13.03 8.37 -29.47
N GLY A 21 12.77 9.67 -29.68
CA GLY A 21 11.74 10.14 -30.62
C GLY A 21 10.31 10.25 -30.04
N LEU A 22 10.12 10.03 -28.74
CA LEU A 22 8.83 10.25 -28.10
C LEU A 22 8.43 11.74 -28.13
N THR A 23 7.17 11.99 -28.44
CA THR A 23 6.56 13.32 -28.31
C THR A 23 6.49 13.73 -26.83
N GLN A 24 6.41 15.04 -26.55
CA GLN A 24 6.26 15.54 -25.18
C GLN A 24 5.08 14.88 -24.45
N THR A 25 3.95 14.71 -25.14
CA THR A 25 2.77 14.08 -24.56
C THR A 25 2.99 12.60 -24.25
N GLN A 26 3.72 11.86 -25.09
CA GLN A 26 4.09 10.47 -24.80
C GLN A 26 5.05 10.37 -23.60
N LEU A 27 5.98 11.32 -23.46
CA LEU A 27 6.85 11.42 -22.29
C LEU A 27 6.10 11.70 -20.98
N PHE A 28 4.85 12.18 -21.05
CA PHE A 28 3.95 12.34 -19.89
C PHE A 28 3.13 11.09 -19.56
N LEU A 29 3.12 10.07 -20.42
CA LEU A 29 2.31 8.85 -20.20
C LEU A 29 3.13 7.58 -20.10
N ARG A 30 4.30 7.55 -20.75
CA ARG A 30 5.19 6.39 -20.88
C ARG A 30 6.45 6.56 -20.03
N ASN A 31 6.74 5.55 -19.23
CA ASN A 31 7.98 5.33 -18.47
C ASN A 31 8.10 3.81 -18.30
N GLU A 32 9.31 3.25 -18.30
CA GLU A 32 9.53 1.80 -18.09
C GLU A 32 8.76 1.26 -16.87
N ASP A 33 8.75 2.00 -15.77
CA ASP A 33 8.07 1.62 -14.52
C ASP A 33 6.53 1.76 -14.59
N LEU A 34 5.99 2.46 -15.59
CA LEU A 34 4.55 2.59 -15.83
C LEU A 34 4.03 1.62 -16.89
N LEU A 35 4.89 1.08 -17.77
CA LEU A 35 4.47 0.12 -18.78
C LEU A 35 3.99 -1.19 -18.12
N PRO A 36 3.19 -2.00 -18.84
CA PRO A 36 2.82 -3.32 -18.36
C PRO A 36 4.07 -4.15 -18.03
N VAL A 37 4.06 -4.81 -16.86
CA VAL A 37 5.21 -5.58 -16.39
C VAL A 37 5.51 -6.73 -17.34
N GLU A 38 6.77 -6.87 -17.75
CA GLU A 38 7.20 -7.92 -18.68
C GLU A 38 7.14 -9.31 -18.01
N PRO A 39 6.90 -10.41 -18.77
CA PRO A 39 6.83 -11.76 -18.22
C PRO A 39 7.99 -12.15 -17.30
N ASP A 40 9.22 -11.72 -17.64
CA ASP A 40 10.42 -11.99 -16.84
C ASP A 40 10.48 -11.25 -15.50
N ARG A 41 9.62 -10.26 -15.26
CA ARG A 41 9.52 -9.55 -13.98
C ARG A 41 8.30 -9.98 -13.17
N ARG A 42 7.39 -10.78 -13.75
CA ARG A 42 6.19 -11.38 -13.10
C ARG A 42 6.55 -12.57 -12.20
N LYS A 43 7.35 -12.31 -11.17
CA LYS A 43 7.95 -13.35 -10.32
C LYS A 43 7.20 -13.57 -8.99
N TRP A 44 6.13 -12.84 -8.72
CA TRP A 44 5.36 -12.95 -7.47
C TRP A 44 4.32 -14.07 -7.55
N ARG A 45 4.70 -15.24 -7.04
CA ARG A 45 3.79 -16.38 -6.79
C ARG A 45 3.02 -16.22 -5.48
N GLY A 46 1.95 -16.99 -5.30
CA GLY A 46 1.13 -16.97 -4.08
C GLY A 46 1.92 -17.05 -2.76
N ARG A 47 2.99 -17.84 -2.67
CA ARG A 47 3.86 -17.89 -1.48
C ARG A 47 4.52 -16.55 -1.12
N ASN A 48 4.82 -15.71 -2.11
CA ASN A 48 5.39 -14.39 -1.87
C ASN A 48 4.33 -13.45 -1.31
N PHE A 49 3.07 -13.56 -1.74
CA PHE A 49 1.96 -12.82 -1.14
C PHE A 49 1.66 -13.29 0.29
N ILE A 50 1.77 -14.59 0.58
CA ILE A 50 1.68 -15.10 1.96
C ILE A 50 2.78 -14.49 2.83
N ALA A 51 4.05 -14.60 2.39
CA ALA A 51 5.18 -14.01 3.11
C ALA A 51 5.02 -12.49 3.26
N PHE A 52 4.53 -11.80 2.22
CA PHE A 52 4.22 -10.38 2.26
C PHE A 52 3.21 -10.05 3.35
N TRP A 53 2.10 -10.78 3.46
CA TRP A 53 1.06 -10.50 4.47
C TRP A 53 1.46 -10.92 5.89
N ILE A 54 2.25 -11.98 6.05
CA ILE A 54 2.87 -12.30 7.35
C ILE A 54 3.82 -11.16 7.75
N ALA A 55 4.69 -10.72 6.84
CA ALA A 55 5.56 -9.60 7.09
C ALA A 55 4.74 -8.34 7.41
N ASP A 56 3.79 -7.96 6.59
CA ASP A 56 3.04 -6.72 6.75
C ASP A 56 2.22 -6.71 8.04
N SER A 57 1.56 -7.82 8.40
CA SER A 57 0.79 -7.91 9.66
C SER A 57 1.66 -7.78 10.91
N PHE A 58 2.86 -8.37 10.92
CA PHE A 58 3.87 -8.19 11.97
C PHE A 58 4.55 -6.82 11.87
N ASN A 59 3.78 -5.78 12.17
CA ASN A 59 4.22 -4.40 12.30
C ASN A 59 3.73 -3.79 13.62
N ILE A 60 4.37 -2.71 14.06
CA ILE A 60 4.08 -2.07 15.35
C ILE A 60 2.76 -1.28 15.34
N ASN A 61 2.37 -0.70 14.19
CA ASN A 61 1.11 0.04 14.07
C ASN A 61 -0.10 -0.84 14.38
N THR A 62 -0.11 -2.10 13.91
CA THR A 62 -1.19 -3.06 14.18
C THR A 62 -1.38 -3.26 15.69
N TRP A 63 -0.28 -3.30 16.44
CA TRP A 63 -0.31 -3.48 17.90
C TRP A 63 -0.87 -2.23 18.57
N MET A 64 -0.38 -1.06 18.16
CA MET A 64 -0.83 0.24 18.65
C MET A 64 -2.34 0.46 18.41
N ILE A 65 -2.86 0.05 17.24
CA ILE A 65 -4.29 0.15 16.91
C ILE A 65 -5.12 -0.66 17.90
N VAL A 66 -4.81 -1.93 18.13
CA VAL A 66 -5.63 -2.76 19.03
C VAL A 66 -5.47 -2.35 20.50
N SER A 67 -4.27 -1.93 20.92
CA SER A 67 -4.04 -1.39 22.25
C SER A 67 -4.82 -0.09 22.50
N SER A 68 -5.02 0.74 21.46
CA SER A 68 -5.86 1.94 21.55
C SER A 68 -7.34 1.59 21.79
N MET A 69 -7.85 0.49 21.21
CA MET A 69 -9.23 0.04 21.42
C MET A 69 -9.50 -0.31 22.89
N ILE A 70 -8.54 -0.99 23.53
CA ILE A 70 -8.62 -1.36 24.95
C ILE A 70 -8.52 -0.11 25.82
N THR A 71 -7.59 0.80 25.51
CA THR A 71 -7.44 2.07 26.23
C THR A 71 -8.72 2.91 26.15
N ASN A 72 -9.41 2.84 25.01
CA ASN A 72 -10.70 3.52 24.78
C ASN A 72 -11.89 2.83 25.47
N GLY A 73 -11.67 1.75 26.23
CA GLY A 73 -12.64 1.16 27.14
C GLY A 73 -13.31 -0.13 26.64
N LEU A 74 -12.94 -0.64 25.46
CA LEU A 74 -13.39 -1.96 25.02
C LEU A 74 -12.69 -3.08 25.80
N SER A 75 -13.38 -4.20 26.01
CA SER A 75 -12.74 -5.41 26.51
C SER A 75 -11.84 -6.05 25.44
N TRP A 76 -10.94 -6.93 25.85
CA TRP A 76 -9.99 -7.57 24.94
C TRP A 76 -10.67 -8.36 23.80
N TYR A 77 -11.75 -9.10 24.11
CA TYR A 77 -12.43 -9.93 23.12
C TYR A 77 -13.28 -9.09 22.18
N GLU A 78 -13.87 -7.98 22.66
CA GLU A 78 -14.54 -6.99 21.81
C GLU A 78 -13.58 -6.40 20.80
N ALA A 79 -12.42 -5.92 21.27
CA ALA A 79 -11.37 -5.38 20.40
C ALA A 79 -10.91 -6.43 19.37
N TRP A 80 -10.69 -7.67 19.82
CA TRP A 80 -10.24 -8.75 18.93
C TRP A 80 -11.28 -9.15 17.88
N ILE A 81 -12.58 -9.18 18.23
CA ILE A 81 -13.68 -9.37 17.28
C ILE A 81 -13.71 -8.22 16.26
N CYS A 82 -13.57 -6.97 16.70
CA CYS A 82 -13.50 -5.81 15.80
C CYS A 82 -12.33 -5.92 14.81
N VAL A 83 -11.17 -6.42 15.26
CA VAL A 83 -10.00 -6.68 14.40
C VAL A 83 -10.32 -7.74 13.34
N TRP A 84 -10.88 -8.89 13.75
CA TRP A 84 -11.27 -9.95 12.82
C TRP A 84 -12.24 -9.43 11.76
N LEU A 85 -13.30 -8.75 12.18
CA LEU A 85 -14.30 -8.21 11.27
C LEU A 85 -13.73 -7.11 10.36
N GLY A 86 -12.92 -6.20 10.92
CA GLY A 86 -12.30 -5.10 10.19
C GLY A 86 -11.38 -5.61 9.08
N TYR A 87 -10.42 -6.48 9.41
CA TYR A 87 -9.48 -6.99 8.41
C TYR A 87 -10.11 -8.03 7.47
N ALA A 88 -11.14 -8.78 7.90
CA ALA A 88 -11.97 -9.59 7.00
C ALA A 88 -12.72 -8.72 5.98
N CYS A 89 -13.13 -7.51 6.37
CA CYS A 89 -13.76 -6.56 5.46
C CYS A 89 -12.76 -5.88 4.52
N VAL A 90 -11.52 -5.59 4.97
CA VAL A 90 -10.44 -5.05 4.13
C VAL A 90 -10.12 -5.98 2.95
N ALA A 91 -10.02 -7.29 3.20
CA ALA A 91 -9.42 -8.21 2.25
C ALA A 91 -10.17 -8.28 0.89
N PRO A 92 -11.52 -8.33 0.84
CA PRO A 92 -12.27 -8.21 -0.41
C PRO A 92 -11.99 -6.92 -1.17
N PHE A 93 -12.03 -5.74 -0.52
CA PHE A 93 -11.76 -4.46 -1.21
C PHE A 93 -10.36 -4.42 -1.80
N LEU A 94 -9.37 -4.92 -1.05
CA LEU A 94 -7.99 -4.99 -1.52
C LEU A 94 -7.88 -5.89 -2.75
N VAL A 95 -8.50 -7.07 -2.73
CA VAL A 95 -8.43 -8.01 -3.85
C VAL A 95 -9.19 -7.51 -5.09
N LEU A 96 -10.33 -6.85 -4.90
CA LEU A 96 -11.09 -6.22 -5.98
C LEU A 96 -10.25 -5.18 -6.72
N ASN A 97 -9.46 -4.37 -6.00
CA ASN A 97 -8.52 -3.42 -6.60
C ASN A 97 -7.22 -4.08 -7.09
N ALA A 98 -6.75 -5.17 -6.48
CA ALA A 98 -5.54 -5.87 -6.93
C ALA A 98 -5.73 -6.54 -8.29
N ARG A 99 -6.93 -7.06 -8.55
CA ARG A 99 -7.23 -7.92 -9.70
C ARG A 99 -6.91 -7.29 -11.06
N PRO A 100 -7.33 -6.04 -11.39
CA PRO A 100 -6.97 -5.39 -12.65
C PRO A 100 -5.45 -5.31 -12.86
N GLY A 101 -4.71 -5.01 -11.79
CA GLY A 101 -3.26 -5.00 -11.82
C GLY A 101 -2.68 -6.38 -12.12
N ALA A 102 -3.23 -7.45 -11.53
CA ALA A 102 -2.75 -8.81 -11.76
C ALA A 102 -3.11 -9.39 -13.13
N VAL A 103 -4.22 -8.97 -13.73
CA VAL A 103 -4.68 -9.41 -15.05
C VAL A 103 -3.91 -8.70 -16.16
N HIS A 104 -3.87 -7.36 -16.10
CA HIS A 104 -3.27 -6.54 -17.16
C HIS A 104 -1.82 -6.16 -16.90
N HIS A 105 -1.26 -6.56 -15.74
CA HIS A 105 0.11 -6.29 -15.33
C HIS A 105 0.46 -4.80 -15.25
N ILE A 106 -0.50 -3.95 -14.91
CA ILE A 106 -0.36 -2.49 -14.80
C ILE A 106 -0.44 -2.00 -13.34
N THR A 107 0.27 -0.93 -13.01
CA THR A 107 0.33 -0.35 -11.66
C THR A 107 -0.89 0.51 -11.32
N PHE A 108 -1.04 0.90 -10.06
CA PHE A 108 -2.20 1.67 -9.59
C PHE A 108 -2.42 2.95 -10.39
N PRO A 109 -1.39 3.76 -10.70
CA PRO A 109 -1.58 4.96 -11.49
C PRO A 109 -2.20 4.72 -12.86
N VAL A 110 -1.89 3.59 -13.48
CA VAL A 110 -2.40 3.24 -14.81
C VAL A 110 -3.81 2.67 -14.70
N VAL A 111 -4.11 1.87 -13.67
CA VAL A 111 -5.50 1.46 -13.37
C VAL A 111 -6.37 2.70 -13.12
N ALA A 112 -5.87 3.71 -12.41
CA ALA A 112 -6.60 4.95 -12.19
C ALA A 112 -6.92 5.72 -13.49
N ARG A 113 -6.09 5.59 -14.55
CA ARG A 113 -6.39 6.19 -15.87
C ARG A 113 -7.64 5.59 -16.50
N SER A 114 -7.96 4.31 -16.23
CA SER A 114 -9.16 3.68 -16.79
C SER A 114 -10.43 4.36 -16.31
N SER A 115 -10.43 4.83 -15.06
CA SER A 115 -11.61 5.36 -14.39
C SER A 115 -11.64 6.89 -14.38
N PHE A 116 -10.57 7.56 -13.96
CA PHE A 116 -10.51 9.02 -13.85
C PHE A 116 -10.09 9.71 -15.17
N GLY A 117 -9.59 8.96 -16.14
CA GLY A 117 -9.03 9.47 -17.39
C GLY A 117 -7.53 9.72 -17.32
N LEU A 118 -6.90 9.90 -18.48
CA LEU A 118 -5.45 10.03 -18.63
C LEU A 118 -4.84 11.13 -17.75
N TRP A 119 -5.47 12.31 -17.75
CA TRP A 119 -5.04 13.46 -16.96
C TRP A 119 -5.78 13.55 -15.63
N GLY A 120 -7.03 13.10 -15.59
CA GLY A 120 -7.81 13.07 -14.36
C GLY A 120 -7.20 12.16 -13.28
N ALA A 121 -6.49 11.10 -13.66
CA ALA A 121 -5.79 10.21 -12.72
C ALA A 121 -4.62 10.87 -11.99
N LEU A 122 -4.08 12.01 -12.47
CA LEU A 122 -2.99 12.71 -11.78
C LEU A 122 -3.41 13.19 -10.37
N TRP A 123 -4.69 13.52 -10.18
CA TRP A 123 -5.20 13.87 -8.85
C TRP A 123 -5.18 12.69 -7.89
N THR A 124 -5.59 11.51 -8.36
CA THR A 124 -5.67 10.31 -7.50
C THR A 124 -4.27 9.86 -7.09
N THR A 125 -3.32 9.91 -8.01
CA THR A 125 -1.92 9.54 -7.75
C THR A 125 -1.20 10.59 -6.91
N LEU A 126 -1.51 11.89 -7.07
CA LEU A 126 -1.03 12.94 -6.17
C LEU A 126 -1.51 12.72 -4.73
N ASN A 127 -2.82 12.49 -4.54
CA ASN A 127 -3.37 12.26 -3.21
C ASN A 127 -2.72 11.04 -2.54
N ARG A 128 -2.63 9.91 -3.26
CA ARG A 128 -2.01 8.68 -2.76
C ARG A 128 -0.50 8.81 -2.50
N GLY A 129 0.22 9.54 -3.36
CA GLY A 129 1.66 9.75 -3.27
C GLY A 129 2.04 10.63 -2.07
N ILE A 130 1.28 11.69 -1.79
CA ILE A 130 1.45 12.50 -0.57
C ILE A 130 1.27 11.62 0.67
N MET A 131 0.24 10.78 0.69
CA MET A 131 0.02 9.86 1.82
C MET A 131 1.15 8.86 2.00
N ALA A 132 1.69 8.32 0.90
CA ALA A 132 2.85 7.44 0.94
C ALA A 132 4.06 8.14 1.61
N CYS A 133 4.30 9.41 1.29
CA CYS A 133 5.39 10.19 1.89
C CYS A 133 5.15 10.44 3.40
N ILE A 134 3.92 10.74 3.80
CA ILE A 134 3.60 10.96 5.23
C ILE A 134 3.80 9.68 6.03
N TRP A 135 3.23 8.58 5.54
CA TRP A 135 3.40 7.28 6.15
C TRP A 135 4.85 6.82 6.19
N TYR A 136 5.65 7.21 5.20
CA TYR A 136 7.09 6.95 5.24
C TYR A 136 7.72 7.57 6.48
N GLY A 137 7.43 8.85 6.74
CA GLY A 137 7.90 9.55 7.92
C GLY A 137 7.44 8.89 9.22
N VAL A 138 6.15 8.54 9.32
CA VAL A 138 5.58 7.88 10.50
C VAL A 138 6.28 6.55 10.80
N GLN A 139 6.48 5.70 9.78
CA GLN A 139 7.20 4.44 9.96
C GLN A 139 8.66 4.66 10.34
N ALA A 140 9.30 5.69 9.79
CA ALA A 140 10.67 6.06 10.15
C ALA A 140 10.79 6.56 11.61
N SER A 141 9.80 7.30 12.11
CA SER A 141 9.74 7.67 13.54
C SER A 141 9.63 6.46 14.45
N ILE A 142 8.74 5.52 14.14
CA ILE A 142 8.57 4.31 14.95
C ILE A 142 9.83 3.45 14.89
N GLY A 143 10.43 3.29 13.70
CA GLY A 143 11.71 2.61 13.54
C GLY A 143 12.85 3.30 14.30
N GLY A 144 12.83 4.62 14.40
CA GLY A 144 13.76 5.41 15.20
C GLY A 144 13.61 5.17 16.69
N THR A 145 12.40 5.03 17.21
CA THR A 145 12.17 4.63 18.61
C THR A 145 12.72 3.22 18.88
N CYS A 146 12.52 2.27 17.95
CA CYS A 146 13.15 0.95 18.06
C CYS A 146 14.69 1.04 18.10
N MET A 147 15.27 1.95 17.31
CA MET A 147 16.71 2.21 17.31
C MET A 147 17.20 2.69 18.67
N ILE A 148 16.50 3.64 19.30
CA ILE A 148 16.88 4.11 20.65
C ILE A 148 16.80 2.99 21.69
N VAL A 149 15.73 2.18 21.67
CA VAL A 149 15.62 1.06 22.62
C VAL A 149 16.72 0.02 22.38
N MET A 150 17.05 -0.28 21.12
CA MET A 150 18.18 -1.14 20.78
C MET A 150 19.51 -0.57 21.25
N LEU A 151 19.76 0.73 21.03
CA LEU A 151 20.97 1.40 21.49
C LEU A 151 21.06 1.43 23.01
N ARG A 152 19.97 1.70 23.73
CA ARG A 152 19.93 1.69 25.20
C ARG A 152 20.29 0.33 25.77
N ALA A 153 19.90 -0.76 25.10
CA ALA A 153 20.27 -2.12 25.49
C ALA A 153 21.78 -2.37 25.39
N ILE A 154 22.45 -1.82 24.37
CA ILE A 154 23.90 -1.97 24.16
C ILE A 154 24.68 -0.97 25.02
N TRP A 155 24.28 0.30 24.99
CA TRP A 155 24.91 1.45 25.63
C TRP A 155 23.88 2.27 26.40
N PRO A 156 23.72 2.03 27.71
CA PRO A 156 22.80 2.80 28.56
C PRO A 156 23.11 4.30 28.58
N SER A 157 24.35 4.71 28.25
CA SER A 157 24.78 6.10 28.15
C SER A 157 24.02 6.91 27.09
N VAL A 158 23.28 6.27 26.18
CA VAL A 158 22.39 6.96 25.23
C VAL A 158 21.32 7.81 25.93
N GLU A 159 20.95 7.46 27.16
CA GLU A 159 20.03 8.25 27.99
C GLU A 159 20.64 9.57 28.46
N ASN A 160 21.96 9.69 28.48
CA ASN A 160 22.67 10.87 28.96
C ASN A 160 22.94 11.90 27.85
N ILE A 161 22.42 11.69 26.65
CA ILE A 161 22.58 12.65 25.54
C ILE A 161 21.83 13.93 25.89
N PRO A 162 22.51 15.08 26.05
CA PRO A 162 21.84 16.34 26.38
C PRO A 162 20.94 16.77 25.22
N ASN A 163 19.73 17.24 25.56
CA ASN A 163 18.81 17.76 24.56
C ASN A 163 19.24 19.17 24.13
N GLY A 164 19.65 19.31 22.87
CA GLY A 164 19.99 20.59 22.24
C GLY A 164 18.86 21.18 21.38
N LEU A 165 17.71 20.50 21.30
CA LEU A 165 16.55 20.96 20.54
C LEU A 165 15.55 21.71 21.45
N PRO A 166 14.87 22.76 20.93
CA PRO A 166 13.81 23.42 21.68
C PRO A 166 12.59 22.50 21.84
N ASP A 167 11.80 22.70 22.91
CA ASP A 167 10.58 21.91 23.16
C ASP A 167 9.57 21.97 22.00
N SER A 168 9.55 23.09 21.26
CA SER A 168 8.72 23.28 20.06
C SER A 168 9.04 22.30 18.92
N ALA A 169 10.23 21.68 18.93
CA ALA A 169 10.61 20.66 17.94
C ALA A 169 9.77 19.39 18.07
N GLY A 170 9.21 19.13 19.25
CA GLY A 170 8.38 17.95 19.53
C GLY A 170 9.15 16.62 19.52
N ILE A 171 10.47 16.66 19.59
CA ILE A 171 11.39 15.52 19.61
C ILE A 171 12.68 15.92 20.34
N THR A 172 13.32 14.97 21.02
CA THR A 172 14.61 15.20 21.70
C THR A 172 15.80 14.94 20.77
N THR A 173 16.98 15.48 21.08
CA THR A 173 18.22 15.16 20.34
C THR A 173 18.50 13.66 20.32
N ARG A 174 18.23 12.95 21.42
CA ARG A 174 18.35 11.50 21.51
C ARG A 174 17.42 10.82 20.51
N ASP A 175 16.13 11.15 20.50
CA ASP A 175 15.17 10.47 19.64
C ASP A 175 15.38 10.82 18.16
N MET A 176 15.88 12.03 17.87
CA MET A 176 16.30 12.44 16.54
C MET A 176 17.47 11.60 16.01
N LEU A 177 18.45 11.25 16.86
CA LEU A 177 19.51 10.31 16.51
C LEU A 177 18.92 8.96 16.08
N GLY A 178 17.97 8.43 16.85
CA GLY A 178 17.28 7.19 16.52
C GLY A 178 16.59 7.23 15.17
N PHE A 179 15.84 8.31 14.92
CA PHE A 179 15.20 8.59 13.63
C PHE A 179 16.21 8.55 12.48
N PHE A 180 17.30 9.33 12.57
CA PHE A 180 18.28 9.41 11.49
C PHE A 180 19.00 8.08 11.25
N LEU A 181 19.35 7.35 12.29
CA LEU A 181 19.97 6.04 12.15
C LEU A 181 19.05 5.06 11.41
N PHE A 182 17.77 4.99 11.79
CA PHE A 182 16.80 4.18 11.05
C PHE A 182 16.62 4.68 9.61
N TRP A 183 16.48 5.99 9.43
CA TRP A 183 16.30 6.62 8.13
C TRP A 183 17.47 6.27 7.18
N PHE A 184 18.71 6.42 7.62
CA PHE A 184 19.90 6.04 6.84
C PHE A 184 19.94 4.54 6.52
N ILE A 185 19.61 3.66 7.48
CA ILE A 185 19.55 2.21 7.27
C ILE A 185 18.48 1.84 6.22
N SER A 186 17.41 2.64 6.12
CA SER A 186 16.34 2.37 5.17
C SER A 186 16.65 2.78 3.73
N LEU A 187 17.56 3.74 3.50
CA LEU A 187 17.87 4.25 2.16
C LEU A 187 18.42 3.19 1.17
N PRO A 188 19.34 2.28 1.56
CA PRO A 188 19.79 1.22 0.67
C PRO A 188 18.67 0.26 0.26
N ALA A 189 17.68 0.03 1.13
CA ALA A 189 16.58 -0.87 0.86
C ALA A 189 15.63 -0.35 -0.24
N ILE A 190 15.54 0.99 -0.41
CA ILE A 190 14.75 1.65 -1.47
C ILE A 190 15.31 1.33 -2.87
N TRP A 191 16.62 1.10 -2.98
CA TRP A 191 17.29 0.92 -4.26
C TRP A 191 16.83 -0.32 -5.04
N PHE A 192 16.44 -1.39 -4.31
CA PHE A 192 16.13 -2.68 -4.93
C PHE A 192 14.78 -2.65 -5.68
N PRO A 193 14.70 -3.23 -6.89
CA PRO A 193 13.46 -3.29 -7.66
C PRO A 193 12.43 -4.22 -7.02
N ILE A 194 11.13 -3.98 -7.30
CA ILE A 194 9.97 -4.68 -6.69
C ILE A 194 10.00 -6.20 -6.92
N HIS A 195 10.57 -6.69 -8.02
CA HIS A 195 10.65 -8.15 -8.24
C HIS A 195 11.72 -8.82 -7.35
N LYS A 196 12.70 -8.07 -6.82
CA LYS A 196 13.74 -8.57 -5.90
C LYS A 196 13.37 -8.37 -4.43
N ILE A 197 12.62 -7.32 -4.09
CA ILE A 197 12.27 -7.02 -2.69
C ILE A 197 11.43 -8.12 -2.01
N ARG A 198 10.78 -9.02 -2.78
CA ARG A 198 10.12 -10.21 -2.24
C ARG A 198 10.98 -11.03 -1.26
N HIS A 199 12.31 -10.99 -1.40
CA HIS A 199 13.23 -11.68 -0.51
C HIS A 199 13.34 -11.00 0.86
N LEU A 200 13.25 -9.66 0.91
CA LEU A 200 13.14 -8.91 2.17
C LEU A 200 11.89 -9.33 2.96
N PHE A 201 10.74 -9.48 2.28
CA PHE A 201 9.51 -9.94 2.92
C PHE A 201 9.61 -11.38 3.41
N THR A 202 10.31 -12.23 2.67
CA THR A 202 10.56 -13.62 3.10
C THR A 202 11.40 -13.66 4.38
N ALA A 203 12.49 -12.88 4.45
CA ALA A 203 13.31 -12.78 5.65
C ALA A 203 12.50 -12.22 6.83
N LYS A 204 11.76 -11.13 6.60
CA LYS A 204 10.89 -10.50 7.61
C LYS A 204 9.82 -11.46 8.14
N ALA A 205 9.19 -12.24 7.26
CA ALA A 205 8.16 -13.22 7.61
C ALA A 205 8.67 -14.40 8.47
N ILE A 206 9.98 -14.53 8.66
CA ILE A 206 10.60 -15.54 9.53
C ILE A 206 11.08 -14.87 10.82
N VAL A 207 11.93 -13.84 10.70
CA VAL A 207 12.62 -13.23 11.84
C VAL A 207 11.64 -12.51 12.77
N VAL A 208 10.71 -11.71 12.21
CA VAL A 208 9.84 -10.86 13.03
C VAL A 208 8.79 -11.65 13.80
N PRO A 209 8.13 -12.67 13.22
CA PRO A 209 7.24 -13.53 14.00
C PRO A 209 7.93 -14.22 15.17
N ILE A 210 9.17 -14.71 14.99
CA ILE A 210 9.95 -15.29 16.08
C ILE A 210 10.14 -14.26 17.20
N ALA A 211 10.61 -13.05 16.88
CA ALA A 211 10.79 -12.00 17.89
C ALA A 211 9.49 -11.56 18.56
N GLY A 212 8.39 -11.45 17.80
CA GLY A 212 7.07 -11.10 18.32
C GLY A 212 6.52 -12.15 19.28
N ILE A 213 6.65 -13.44 18.94
CA ILE A 213 6.25 -14.56 19.80
C ILE A 213 7.17 -14.63 21.03
N THR A 214 8.48 -14.46 20.87
CA THR A 214 9.42 -14.39 22.00
C THR A 214 9.03 -13.27 22.96
N PHE A 215 8.72 -12.08 22.45
CA PHE A 215 8.31 -10.96 23.28
C PHE A 215 6.99 -11.24 24.01
N PHE A 216 6.01 -11.82 23.32
CA PHE A 216 4.74 -12.25 23.89
C PHE A 216 4.92 -13.23 25.04
N VAL A 217 5.68 -14.31 24.83
CA VAL A 217 5.96 -15.30 25.88
C VAL A 217 6.70 -14.66 27.05
N TRP A 218 7.69 -13.80 26.76
CA TRP A 218 8.47 -13.14 27.81
C TRP A 218 7.60 -12.21 28.67
N ALA A 219 6.69 -11.45 28.06
CA ALA A 219 5.77 -10.58 28.78
C ALA A 219 4.85 -11.38 29.74
N ILE A 220 4.30 -12.51 29.28
CA ILE A 220 3.46 -13.39 30.11
C ILE A 220 4.25 -13.96 31.29
N VAL A 221 5.47 -14.47 31.03
CA VAL A 221 6.31 -15.02 32.11
C VAL A 221 6.65 -13.96 33.14
N LYS A 222 6.99 -12.74 32.72
CA LYS A 222 7.32 -11.62 33.62
C LYS A 222 6.12 -11.11 34.41
N ALA A 223 4.91 -11.22 33.85
CA ALA A 223 3.65 -10.91 34.53
C ALA A 223 3.10 -12.09 35.36
N HIS A 224 3.79 -13.23 35.41
CA HIS A 224 3.31 -14.47 36.04
C HIS A 224 1.91 -14.91 35.55
N GLY A 225 1.62 -14.64 34.27
CA GLY A 225 0.33 -14.89 33.65
C GLY A 225 0.01 -13.91 32.52
N VAL A 226 -1.17 -14.07 31.94
CA VAL A 226 -1.66 -13.25 30.81
C VAL A 226 -2.15 -11.85 31.21
N GLY A 227 -2.06 -11.51 32.50
CA GLY A 227 -2.48 -10.22 33.05
C GLY A 227 -3.99 -10.05 33.23
N PRO A 228 -4.44 -8.94 33.85
CA PRO A 228 -5.83 -8.75 34.24
C PRO A 228 -6.74 -8.41 33.06
N ILE A 229 -6.22 -7.86 31.95
CA ILE A 229 -7.06 -7.35 30.85
C ILE A 229 -7.94 -8.46 30.25
N ILE A 230 -7.49 -9.73 30.28
CA ILE A 230 -8.31 -10.84 29.80
C ILE A 230 -9.57 -11.10 30.64
N HIS A 231 -9.61 -10.61 31.87
CA HIS A 231 -10.74 -10.69 32.79
C HIS A 231 -11.45 -9.35 32.99
N GLN A 232 -10.92 -8.25 32.45
CA GLN A 232 -11.53 -6.94 32.56
C GLN A 232 -12.74 -6.83 31.63
N PRO A 233 -13.95 -6.55 32.16
CA PRO A 233 -15.09 -6.24 31.32
C PRO A 233 -14.91 -4.88 30.64
N SER A 234 -15.71 -4.64 29.60
CA SER A 234 -15.77 -3.34 28.93
C SER A 234 -16.11 -2.24 29.94
N LYS A 235 -15.40 -1.11 29.87
CA LYS A 235 -15.75 0.10 30.63
C LYS A 235 -16.95 0.83 30.02
N LEU A 236 -17.34 0.44 28.80
CA LEU A 236 -18.43 1.03 28.03
C LEU A 236 -19.67 0.14 28.08
N HIS A 237 -20.84 0.78 28.08
CA HIS A 237 -22.14 0.10 28.07
C HIS A 237 -23.09 0.71 27.03
N GLY A 238 -24.14 -0.04 26.68
CA GLY A 238 -25.22 0.42 25.79
C GLY A 238 -24.73 0.91 24.42
N SER A 239 -25.30 2.02 23.96
CA SER A 239 -24.99 2.61 22.65
C SER A 239 -23.54 3.09 22.55
N ALA A 240 -22.95 3.57 23.65
CA ALA A 240 -21.55 4.03 23.66
C ALA A 240 -20.59 2.89 23.31
N LYS A 241 -20.81 1.70 23.87
CA LYS A 241 -20.04 0.49 23.53
C LYS A 241 -20.22 0.09 22.06
N GLY A 242 -21.47 0.06 21.58
CA GLY A 242 -21.75 -0.29 20.18
C GLY A 242 -21.01 0.59 19.19
N TRP A 243 -21.02 1.90 19.42
CA TRP A 243 -20.28 2.83 18.56
C TRP A 243 -18.76 2.77 18.73
N ALA A 244 -18.25 2.51 19.93
CA ALA A 244 -16.82 2.26 20.12
C ALA A 244 -16.35 1.04 19.32
N MET A 245 -17.16 -0.03 19.25
CA MET A 245 -16.87 -1.19 18.40
C MET A 245 -16.91 -0.85 16.90
N VAL A 246 -17.85 0.00 16.46
CA VAL A 246 -17.89 0.50 15.08
C VAL A 246 -16.64 1.33 14.75
N SER A 247 -16.23 2.22 15.65
CA SER A 247 -15.01 3.02 15.50
C SER A 247 -13.74 2.16 15.47
N ALA A 248 -13.67 1.11 16.30
CA ALA A 248 -12.59 0.13 16.28
C ALA A 248 -12.52 -0.60 14.93
N PHE A 249 -13.66 -1.09 14.43
CA PHE A 249 -13.77 -1.67 13.10
C PHE A 249 -13.31 -0.69 11.99
N GLY A 250 -13.78 0.56 12.04
CA GLY A 250 -13.42 1.62 11.10
C GLY A 250 -11.93 1.98 11.14
N SER A 251 -11.29 1.85 12.30
CA SER A 251 -9.85 2.07 12.46
C SER A 251 -9.03 0.99 11.74
N CYS A 252 -9.46 -0.28 11.78
CA CYS A 252 -8.82 -1.36 11.01
C CYS A 252 -8.94 -1.11 9.49
N MET A 253 -10.12 -0.67 9.03
CA MET A 253 -10.34 -0.33 7.61
C MET A 253 -9.45 0.85 7.18
N SER A 254 -9.39 1.90 8.00
CA SER A 254 -8.64 3.12 7.70
C SER A 254 -7.12 2.87 7.68
N ASN A 255 -6.62 1.95 8.52
CA ASN A 255 -5.23 1.51 8.50
C ASN A 255 -4.80 0.92 7.14
N MET A 256 -5.73 0.28 6.42
CA MET A 256 -5.45 -0.40 5.15
C MET A 256 -5.92 0.39 3.92
N ALA A 257 -6.52 1.57 4.10
CA ALA A 257 -7.10 2.34 3.00
C ALA A 257 -6.08 2.66 1.89
N THR A 258 -4.85 2.98 2.27
CA THR A 258 -3.74 3.22 1.33
C THR A 258 -3.42 1.98 0.50
N LEU A 259 -3.24 0.83 1.16
CA LEU A 259 -2.92 -0.47 0.53
C LEU A 259 -4.07 -1.01 -0.32
N ILE A 260 -5.33 -0.75 0.05
CA ILE A 260 -6.49 -1.12 -0.77
C ILE A 260 -6.43 -0.41 -2.13
N VAL A 261 -6.13 0.89 -2.14
CA VAL A 261 -6.11 1.69 -3.38
C VAL A 261 -4.94 1.28 -4.27
N ASN A 262 -3.75 1.10 -3.71
CA ASN A 262 -2.54 0.84 -4.50
C ASN A 262 -2.18 -0.64 -4.64
N ALA A 263 -3.10 -1.54 -4.30
CA ALA A 263 -2.95 -2.99 -4.47
C ALA A 263 -2.43 -3.42 -5.87
N PRO A 264 -2.82 -2.77 -6.99
CA PRO A 264 -2.25 -3.06 -8.32
C PRO A 264 -0.72 -3.00 -8.40
N ASP A 265 -0.04 -2.19 -7.59
CA ASP A 265 1.41 -2.01 -7.65
C ASP A 265 2.17 -3.31 -7.40
N PHE A 266 1.69 -4.10 -6.45
CA PHE A 266 2.23 -5.43 -6.17
C PHE A 266 1.61 -6.50 -7.06
N ALA A 267 0.29 -6.41 -7.27
CA ALA A 267 -0.47 -7.40 -8.02
C ALA A 267 0.00 -7.50 -9.48
N SER A 268 0.44 -6.41 -10.09
CA SER A 268 1.00 -6.39 -11.45
C SER A 268 2.25 -7.24 -11.66
N ARG A 269 2.96 -7.60 -10.58
CA ARG A 269 4.11 -8.51 -10.63
C ARG A 269 3.72 -9.98 -10.39
N ALA A 270 2.43 -10.26 -10.20
CA ALA A 270 1.94 -11.62 -9.99
C ALA A 270 2.19 -12.51 -11.22
N ASP A 271 2.46 -13.79 -10.99
CA ASP A 271 2.60 -14.78 -12.06
C ASP A 271 1.24 -15.16 -12.70
N ARG A 272 0.17 -15.05 -11.93
CA ARG A 272 -1.22 -15.27 -12.36
C ARG A 272 -2.19 -14.50 -11.45
N PRO A 273 -3.39 -14.13 -11.93
CA PRO A 273 -4.36 -13.39 -11.13
C PRO A 273 -4.70 -14.04 -9.79
N SER A 274 -4.86 -15.35 -9.76
CA SER A 274 -5.20 -16.09 -8.53
C SER A 274 -4.11 -16.07 -7.45
N SER A 275 -2.85 -15.78 -7.81
CA SER A 275 -1.77 -15.57 -6.83
C SER A 275 -1.96 -14.29 -6.01
N ALA A 276 -2.62 -13.27 -6.57
CA ALA A 276 -2.97 -12.02 -5.90
C ALA A 276 -4.37 -12.05 -5.26
N VAL A 277 -5.07 -13.19 -5.27
CA VAL A 277 -6.45 -13.29 -4.72
C VAL A 277 -6.42 -14.04 -3.40
N TRP A 278 -6.24 -15.36 -3.45
CA TRP A 278 -6.42 -16.24 -2.30
C TRP A 278 -5.47 -15.96 -1.13
N PRO A 279 -4.16 -15.74 -1.35
CA PRO A 279 -3.24 -15.40 -0.26
C PRO A 279 -3.64 -14.13 0.49
N GLN A 280 -4.25 -13.16 -0.19
CA GLN A 280 -4.60 -11.88 0.40
C GLN A 280 -5.93 -11.99 1.17
N LEU A 281 -6.93 -12.67 0.59
CA LEU A 281 -8.22 -12.95 1.24
C LEU A 281 -8.05 -13.66 2.60
N ILE A 282 -7.09 -14.59 2.68
CA ILE A 282 -6.86 -15.39 3.88
C ILE A 282 -5.78 -14.77 4.77
N GLY A 283 -4.70 -14.27 4.17
CA GLY A 283 -3.52 -13.78 4.89
C GLY A 283 -3.80 -12.50 5.67
N ILE A 284 -4.61 -11.58 5.15
CA ILE A 284 -4.93 -10.31 5.82
C ILE A 284 -5.70 -10.57 7.12
N PRO A 285 -6.89 -11.23 7.12
CA PRO A 285 -7.65 -11.37 8.35
C PRO A 285 -6.92 -12.22 9.39
N LEU A 286 -6.26 -13.30 8.95
CA LEU A 286 -5.53 -14.20 9.85
C LEU A 286 -4.30 -13.52 10.47
N GLY A 287 -3.45 -12.92 9.64
CA GLY A 287 -2.19 -12.31 10.09
C GLY A 287 -2.43 -11.18 11.08
N PHE A 288 -3.29 -10.22 10.70
CA PHE A 288 -3.55 -9.06 11.56
C PHE A 288 -4.28 -9.44 12.86
N SER A 289 -5.15 -10.45 12.83
CA SER A 289 -5.86 -10.89 14.05
C SER A 289 -4.96 -11.64 15.03
N ILE A 290 -4.05 -12.49 14.53
CA ILE A 290 -3.04 -13.16 15.37
C ILE A 290 -2.14 -12.11 16.01
N VAL A 291 -1.60 -11.21 15.20
CA VAL A 291 -0.66 -10.19 15.67
C VAL A 291 -1.32 -9.23 16.67
N SER A 292 -2.57 -8.85 16.43
CA SER A 292 -3.34 -8.02 17.37
C SER A 292 -3.55 -8.74 18.70
N PHE A 293 -3.87 -10.04 18.68
CA PHE A 293 -3.97 -10.82 19.92
C PHE A 293 -2.67 -10.82 20.72
N LEU A 294 -1.51 -10.96 20.06
CA LEU A 294 -0.21 -10.84 20.74
C LEU A 294 -0.06 -9.46 21.41
N GLY A 295 -0.39 -8.38 20.70
CA GLY A 295 -0.34 -7.01 21.22
C GLY A 295 -1.25 -6.78 22.44
N ILE A 296 -2.48 -7.30 22.40
CA ILE A 296 -3.43 -7.26 23.53
C ILE A 296 -2.81 -7.86 24.78
N ILE A 297 -2.28 -9.08 24.69
CA ILE A 297 -1.75 -9.80 25.85
C ILE A 297 -0.45 -9.16 26.35
N VAL A 298 0.41 -8.69 25.46
CA VAL A 298 1.62 -7.94 25.84
C VAL A 298 1.25 -6.67 26.61
N SER A 299 0.23 -5.93 26.16
CA SER A 299 -0.30 -4.77 26.88
C SER A 299 -0.92 -5.17 28.23
N SER A 300 -1.65 -6.29 28.29
CA SER A 300 -2.19 -6.86 29.53
C SER A 300 -1.13 -7.19 30.56
N SER A 301 -0.08 -7.88 30.15
CA SER A 301 1.05 -8.22 31.00
C SER A 301 1.74 -6.97 31.56
N SER A 302 1.80 -5.88 30.78
CA SER A 302 2.42 -4.63 31.23
C SER A 302 1.71 -3.98 32.43
N GLU A 303 0.39 -4.14 32.56
CA GLU A 303 -0.38 -3.63 33.70
C GLU A 303 0.02 -4.34 34.99
N VAL A 304 0.25 -5.65 34.96
CA VAL A 304 0.77 -6.40 36.12
C VAL A 304 2.18 -5.95 36.48
N ILE A 305 3.03 -5.75 35.47
CA ILE A 305 4.45 -5.46 35.68
C ILE A 305 4.66 -4.03 36.20
N TYR A 306 3.87 -3.05 35.73
CA TYR A 306 4.10 -1.62 35.96
C TYR A 306 2.91 -0.86 36.57
N GLY A 307 1.78 -1.52 36.84
CA GLY A 307 0.58 -0.89 37.41
C GLY A 307 -0.27 -0.10 36.40
N THR A 308 0.19 0.05 35.16
CA THR A 308 -0.54 0.74 34.09
C THR A 308 -0.37 0.03 32.75
N PRO A 309 -1.42 -0.10 31.92
CA PRO A 309 -1.29 -0.69 30.60
C PRO A 309 -0.45 0.22 29.70
N VAL A 310 0.59 -0.36 29.10
CA VAL A 310 1.45 0.27 28.11
C VAL A 310 0.93 -0.07 26.72
N TRP A 311 0.55 0.95 25.96
CA TRP A 311 -0.06 0.79 24.63
C TRP A 311 0.97 0.55 23.51
N SER A 312 2.21 1.04 23.68
CA SER A 312 3.31 0.88 22.73
C SER A 312 4.22 -0.29 23.14
N PRO A 313 4.42 -1.30 22.26
CA PRO A 313 5.33 -2.40 22.58
C PRO A 313 6.79 -1.97 22.72
N ILE A 314 7.19 -0.90 22.02
CA ILE A 314 8.54 -0.35 22.11
C ILE A 314 8.75 0.29 23.48
N ASP A 315 7.75 1.01 24.00
CA ASP A 315 7.83 1.65 25.32
C ASP A 315 7.91 0.59 26.43
N LEU A 316 7.20 -0.52 26.26
CA LEU A 316 7.27 -1.65 27.19
C LEU A 316 8.67 -2.29 27.19
N LEU A 317 9.26 -2.52 26.01
CA LEU A 317 10.64 -2.99 25.89
C LEU A 317 11.63 -2.00 26.50
N ASN A 318 11.39 -0.70 26.32
CA ASN A 318 12.23 0.32 26.93
C ASN A 318 12.18 0.23 28.45
N LYS A 319 10.97 0.10 29.04
CA LYS A 319 10.81 -0.07 30.49
C LYS A 319 11.51 -1.32 31.03
N PHE A 320 11.67 -2.37 30.23
CA PHE A 320 12.44 -3.57 30.64
C PHE A 320 13.91 -3.26 30.90
N LEU A 321 14.44 -2.13 30.42
CA LEU A 321 15.80 -1.67 30.65
C LEU A 321 15.95 -0.76 31.88
N ASP A 322 14.86 -0.47 32.59
CA ASP A 322 14.90 0.34 33.80
C ASP A 322 15.47 -0.48 34.99
N GLY A 323 16.07 0.18 35.98
CA GLY A 323 16.45 -0.46 37.25
C GLY A 323 17.63 -1.44 37.19
N ASN A 324 18.65 -1.14 36.38
CA ASN A 324 19.88 -1.95 36.20
C ASN A 324 19.60 -3.40 35.74
N PRO A 325 19.17 -3.59 34.48
CA PRO A 325 18.75 -4.88 33.95
C PRO A 325 19.92 -5.87 33.80
N SER A 326 19.63 -7.17 33.93
CA SER A 326 20.61 -8.23 33.69
C SER A 326 21.12 -8.24 32.24
N HIS A 327 22.32 -8.78 32.00
CA HIS A 327 22.86 -8.93 30.65
C HIS A 327 21.94 -9.71 29.71
N ALA A 328 21.24 -10.72 30.23
CA ALA A 328 20.24 -11.48 29.47
C ALA A 328 19.04 -10.61 29.06
N THR A 329 18.54 -9.77 29.97
CA THR A 329 17.44 -8.82 29.67
C THR A 329 17.87 -7.84 28.59
N ARG A 330 19.09 -7.29 28.69
CA ARG A 330 19.66 -6.38 27.69
C ARG A 330 19.77 -7.06 26.32
N PHE A 331 20.28 -8.28 26.26
CA PHE A 331 20.35 -9.03 25.01
C PHE A 331 18.95 -9.33 24.43
N GLY A 332 17.98 -9.72 25.25
CA GLY A 332 16.61 -9.96 24.82
C GLY A 332 15.96 -8.72 24.23
N VAL A 333 16.08 -7.56 24.90
CA VAL A 333 15.58 -6.28 24.39
C VAL A 333 16.29 -5.88 23.09
N TRP A 334 17.61 -6.07 23.00
CA TRP A 334 18.36 -5.82 21.78
C TRP A 334 17.85 -6.67 20.61
N PHE A 335 17.69 -7.98 20.80
CA PHE A 335 17.24 -8.90 19.76
C PHE A 335 15.83 -8.55 19.24
N ILE A 336 14.89 -8.27 20.15
CA ILE A 336 13.52 -7.91 19.79
C ILE A 336 13.50 -6.55 19.08
N SER A 337 14.25 -5.56 19.59
CA SER A 337 14.32 -4.23 18.98
C SER A 337 14.98 -4.25 17.60
N ALA A 338 16.03 -5.05 17.41
CA ALA A 338 16.66 -5.28 16.10
C ALA A 338 15.67 -5.92 15.11
N SER A 339 14.89 -6.89 15.56
CA SER A 339 13.83 -7.50 14.75
C SER A 339 12.71 -6.52 14.42
N PHE A 340 12.34 -5.63 15.34
CA PHE A 340 11.37 -4.57 15.09
C PHE A 340 11.90 -3.50 14.13
N ILE A 341 13.20 -3.19 14.14
CA ILE A 341 13.82 -2.35 13.10
C ILE A 341 13.65 -3.02 11.72
N LEU A 342 13.92 -4.32 11.60
CA LEU A 342 13.66 -5.06 10.37
C LEU A 342 12.16 -5.04 9.98
N ALA A 343 11.28 -5.14 10.98
CA ALA A 343 9.83 -5.07 10.76
C ALA A 343 9.41 -3.75 10.12
N GLN A 344 9.84 -2.63 10.73
CA GLN A 344 9.54 -1.28 10.26
C GLN A 344 10.22 -0.97 8.94
N LEU A 345 11.45 -1.44 8.73
CA LEU A 345 12.12 -1.34 7.44
C LEU A 345 11.28 -2.00 6.35
N GLY A 346 10.91 -3.27 6.54
CA GLY A 346 10.13 -4.01 5.54
C GLY A 346 8.78 -3.36 5.25
N THR A 347 8.04 -2.94 6.28
CA THR A 347 6.74 -2.24 6.14
C THR A 347 6.91 -0.91 5.42
N ASN A 348 7.95 -0.14 5.74
CA ASN A 348 8.15 1.16 5.15
C ASN A 348 8.48 1.08 3.66
N ILE A 349 9.25 0.06 3.26
CA ILE A 349 9.54 -0.14 1.83
C ILE A 349 8.30 -0.64 1.08
N SER A 350 7.55 -1.61 1.62
CA SER A 350 6.33 -2.13 0.96
C SER A 350 5.23 -1.08 0.84
N ALA A 351 4.80 -0.51 1.95
CA ALA A 351 3.56 0.27 1.99
C ALA A 351 3.74 1.73 1.52
N ASN A 352 4.98 2.23 1.58
CA ASN A 352 5.23 3.66 1.45
C ASN A 352 6.23 4.00 0.35
N SER A 353 7.48 3.50 0.39
CA SER A 353 8.47 3.96 -0.59
C SER A 353 8.20 3.42 -2.00
N VAL A 354 7.78 2.15 -2.11
CA VAL A 354 7.39 1.57 -3.41
C VAL A 354 6.14 2.25 -3.95
N SER A 355 5.14 2.50 -3.10
CA SER A 355 3.89 3.16 -3.48
C SER A 355 4.14 4.60 -3.93
N ALA A 356 4.90 5.38 -3.16
CA ALA A 356 5.33 6.72 -3.57
C ALA A 356 6.12 6.66 -4.89
N GLY A 357 6.98 5.65 -5.06
CA GLY A 357 7.68 5.37 -6.30
C GLY A 357 6.73 5.25 -7.49
N CYS A 358 5.73 4.37 -7.41
CA CYS A 358 4.73 4.19 -8.46
C CYS A 358 3.95 5.48 -8.73
N ASP A 359 3.45 6.14 -7.69
CA ASP A 359 2.64 7.35 -7.78
C ASP A 359 3.40 8.52 -8.41
N LEU A 360 4.58 8.85 -7.87
CA LEU A 360 5.39 9.98 -8.33
C LEU A 360 5.94 9.77 -9.74
N THR A 361 6.20 8.51 -10.13
CA THR A 361 6.54 8.16 -11.52
C THR A 361 5.40 8.55 -12.47
N SER A 362 4.14 8.42 -12.06
CA SER A 362 3.01 8.83 -12.91
C SER A 362 2.83 10.34 -13.03
N LEU A 363 3.24 11.10 -12.00
CA LEU A 363 3.14 12.56 -11.97
C LEU A 363 4.23 13.23 -12.81
N PHE A 364 5.45 12.69 -12.76
CA PHE A 364 6.60 13.22 -13.50
C PHE A 364 7.39 12.11 -14.22
N PRO A 365 6.78 11.36 -15.16
CA PRO A 365 7.36 10.16 -15.75
C PRO A 365 8.65 10.40 -16.51
N ARG A 366 8.86 11.60 -17.04
CA ARG A 366 10.12 11.98 -17.70
C ARG A 366 11.32 11.99 -16.73
N PHE A 367 11.10 12.28 -15.45
CA PHE A 367 12.17 12.57 -14.48
C PHE A 367 12.19 11.63 -13.27
N ILE A 368 11.08 10.96 -12.97
CA ILE A 368 10.94 10.11 -11.81
C ILE A 368 10.75 8.66 -12.26
N ASN A 369 11.52 7.76 -11.65
CA ASN A 369 11.31 6.33 -11.67
C ASN A 369 10.98 5.87 -10.24
N ILE A 370 10.59 4.61 -10.05
CA ILE A 370 10.15 4.09 -8.75
C ILE A 370 11.22 4.30 -7.67
N ARG A 371 12.51 4.14 -8.02
CA ARG A 371 13.64 4.37 -7.09
C ARG A 371 13.72 5.82 -6.65
N ARG A 372 13.72 6.76 -7.60
CA ARG A 372 13.77 8.21 -7.33
C ARG A 372 12.56 8.64 -6.50
N GLY A 373 11.36 8.16 -6.83
CA GLY A 373 10.16 8.44 -6.06
C GLY A 373 10.23 7.92 -4.62
N GLY A 374 10.80 6.73 -4.40
CA GLY A 374 11.05 6.22 -3.05
C GLY A 374 12.00 7.10 -2.23
N TYR A 375 13.06 7.64 -2.84
CA TYR A 375 13.96 8.59 -2.16
C TYR A 375 13.28 9.94 -1.88
N ILE A 376 12.41 10.41 -2.78
CA ILE A 376 11.60 11.62 -2.52
C ILE A 376 10.71 11.38 -1.30
N ALA A 377 10.07 10.21 -1.18
CA ALA A 377 9.28 9.87 -0.01
C ALA A 377 10.12 9.89 1.28
N ALA A 378 11.37 9.44 1.22
CA ALA A 378 12.28 9.50 2.37
C ALA A 378 12.63 10.93 2.79
N ILE A 379 12.87 11.82 1.83
CA ILE A 379 13.18 13.23 2.10
C ILE A 379 11.95 13.97 2.62
N VAL A 380 10.81 13.82 1.96
CA VAL A 380 9.55 14.47 2.35
C VAL A 380 9.08 13.94 3.70
N GLY A 381 9.17 12.63 3.92
CA GLY A 381 8.81 12.00 5.19
C GLY A 381 9.61 12.54 6.38
N PHE A 382 10.85 12.99 6.18
CA PHE A 382 11.59 13.73 7.20
C PHE A 382 11.10 15.19 7.34
N ALA A 383 10.96 15.90 6.22
CA ALA A 383 10.63 17.33 6.20
C ALA A 383 9.31 17.68 6.91
N ILE A 384 8.34 16.76 6.91
CA ILE A 384 7.03 16.97 7.55
C ILE A 384 7.02 16.78 9.08
N CYS A 385 8.18 16.48 9.70
CA CYS A 385 8.29 16.27 11.15
C CYS A 385 7.28 15.23 11.71
N PRO A 386 7.34 13.97 11.23
CA PRO A 386 6.30 12.96 11.41
C PRO A 386 6.03 12.55 12.87
N TRP A 387 6.99 12.74 13.77
CA TRP A 387 6.83 12.50 15.21
C TRP A 387 5.69 13.34 15.83
N ASN A 388 5.36 14.49 15.26
CA ASN A 388 4.22 15.29 15.72
C ASN A 388 2.87 14.57 15.54
N LEU A 389 2.78 13.62 14.60
CA LEU A 389 1.59 12.81 14.35
C LEU A 389 1.41 11.67 15.38
N LEU A 390 2.49 11.31 16.09
CA LEU A 390 2.55 10.19 17.04
C LEU A 390 2.44 10.61 18.51
N LYS A 391 2.15 11.89 18.80
CA LYS A 391 2.11 12.43 20.18
C LYS A 391 1.07 11.76 21.08
N SER A 392 -0.02 11.23 20.52
CA SER A 392 -1.05 10.52 21.27
C SER A 392 -1.79 9.49 20.40
N SER A 393 -2.44 8.52 21.04
CA SER A 393 -3.33 7.55 20.37
C SER A 393 -4.48 8.25 19.63
N ASN A 394 -5.06 9.30 20.20
CA ASN A 394 -6.15 10.06 19.57
C ASN A 394 -5.69 10.79 18.30
N SER A 395 -4.51 11.42 18.33
CA SER A 395 -3.93 12.08 17.16
C SER A 395 -3.66 11.07 16.04
N PHE A 396 -3.15 9.89 16.40
CA PHE A 396 -2.89 8.80 15.46
C PHE A 396 -4.17 8.28 14.78
N THR A 397 -5.22 7.96 15.55
CA THR A 397 -6.49 7.45 15.00
C THR A 397 -7.26 8.50 14.19
N SER A 398 -7.19 9.77 14.59
CA SER A 398 -7.82 10.88 13.85
C SER A 398 -7.15 11.08 12.48
N TYR A 399 -5.81 11.01 12.44
CA TYR A 399 -5.04 11.04 11.20
C TYR A 399 -5.47 9.90 10.26
N LEU A 400 -5.54 8.65 10.77
CA LEU A 400 -5.97 7.49 9.98
C LEU A 400 -7.32 7.71 9.31
N SER A 401 -8.29 8.18 10.10
CA SER A 401 -9.68 8.35 9.69
C SER A 401 -9.84 9.50 8.69
N ALA A 402 -9.07 10.58 8.84
CA ALA A 402 -9.11 11.75 7.95
C ALA A 402 -8.82 11.39 6.49
N TYR A 403 -7.76 10.62 6.25
CA TYR A 403 -7.34 10.29 4.90
C TYR A 403 -8.16 9.19 4.25
N SER A 404 -8.73 8.31 5.08
CA SER A 404 -9.66 7.27 4.65
C SER A 404 -10.83 7.85 3.84
N VAL A 405 -11.27 9.09 4.13
CA VAL A 405 -12.34 9.79 3.39
C VAL A 405 -12.02 9.96 1.90
N PHE A 406 -10.79 10.37 1.58
CA PHE A 406 -10.37 10.58 0.20
C PHE A 406 -10.09 9.25 -0.50
N LEU A 407 -9.34 8.36 0.16
CA LEU A 407 -8.87 7.11 -0.45
C LEU A 407 -10.00 6.11 -0.68
N SER A 408 -10.97 6.01 0.22
CA SER A 408 -12.15 5.15 0.05
C SER A 408 -12.99 5.59 -1.16
N SER A 409 -13.12 6.89 -1.38
CA SER A 409 -13.86 7.45 -2.50
C SER A 409 -13.17 7.15 -3.84
N ILE A 410 -11.83 7.22 -3.90
CA ILE A 410 -11.04 6.78 -5.05
C ILE A 410 -11.24 5.29 -5.32
N ALA A 411 -11.12 4.46 -4.27
CA ALA A 411 -11.31 3.01 -4.37
C ALA A 411 -12.72 2.66 -4.89
N GLY A 412 -13.76 3.35 -4.42
CA GLY A 412 -15.14 3.13 -4.87
C GLY A 412 -15.32 3.35 -6.36
N VAL A 413 -14.72 4.42 -6.90
CA VAL A 413 -14.74 4.70 -8.35
C VAL A 413 -13.96 3.63 -9.13
N MET A 414 -12.75 3.28 -8.70
CA MET A 414 -11.91 2.31 -9.41
C MET A 414 -12.52 0.90 -9.45
N VAL A 415 -13.00 0.42 -8.30
CA VAL A 415 -13.62 -0.91 -8.20
C VAL A 415 -14.88 -0.96 -9.06
N SER A 416 -15.74 0.06 -8.98
CA SER A 416 -16.97 0.07 -9.79
C SER A 416 -16.70 0.22 -11.28
N ASP A 417 -15.66 0.97 -11.68
CA ASP A 417 -15.23 1.06 -13.08
C ASP A 417 -14.88 -0.30 -13.66
N TYR A 418 -13.99 -1.05 -13.01
CA TYR A 418 -13.55 -2.33 -13.54
C TYR A 418 -14.63 -3.40 -13.49
N TRP A 419 -15.31 -3.56 -12.34
CA TRP A 419 -16.19 -4.70 -12.10
C TRP A 419 -17.61 -4.52 -12.62
N VAL A 420 -18.15 -3.29 -12.58
CA VAL A 420 -19.56 -3.03 -12.89
C VAL A 420 -19.72 -2.30 -14.22
N VAL A 421 -18.96 -1.23 -14.44
CA VAL A 421 -19.12 -0.38 -15.62
C VAL A 421 -18.46 -1.00 -16.84
N ARG A 422 -17.18 -1.35 -16.76
CA ARG A 422 -16.39 -1.96 -17.84
C ARG A 422 -16.48 -3.48 -17.86
N ARG A 423 -16.88 -4.08 -16.75
CA ARG A 423 -17.09 -5.53 -16.60
C ARG A 423 -15.88 -6.37 -17.03
N GLY A 424 -14.67 -5.89 -16.72
CA GLY A 424 -13.40 -6.54 -17.07
C GLY A 424 -12.85 -6.21 -18.47
N HIS A 425 -13.59 -5.50 -19.32
CA HIS A 425 -13.13 -5.10 -20.65
C HIS A 425 -12.26 -3.83 -20.58
N VAL A 426 -10.99 -3.95 -20.91
CA VAL A 426 -10.00 -2.87 -20.82
C VAL A 426 -9.21 -2.79 -22.13
N ARG A 427 -8.96 -1.60 -22.69
CA ARG A 427 -7.98 -1.43 -23.77
C ARG A 427 -6.65 -0.95 -23.20
N VAL A 428 -5.67 -1.83 -22.99
CA VAL A 428 -4.42 -1.44 -22.31
C VAL A 428 -3.65 -0.36 -23.09
N THR A 429 -3.61 -0.44 -24.43
CA THR A 429 -2.92 0.55 -25.27
C THR A 429 -3.46 1.97 -25.11
N ASP A 430 -4.78 2.12 -24.99
CA ASP A 430 -5.44 3.43 -24.82
C ASP A 430 -5.07 4.11 -23.50
N LEU A 431 -4.51 3.40 -22.50
CA LEU A 431 -4.02 3.97 -21.23
C LEU A 431 -2.67 4.70 -21.38
N TYR A 432 -2.02 4.62 -22.55
CA TYR A 432 -0.70 5.18 -22.83
C TYR A 432 -0.67 6.12 -24.04
N THR A 433 -1.83 6.47 -24.60
CA THR A 433 -1.94 7.37 -25.74
C THR A 433 -2.98 8.45 -25.52
N THR A 434 -2.82 9.59 -26.17
CA THR A 434 -3.72 10.75 -26.07
C THR A 434 -4.62 10.91 -27.29
N ARG A 435 -4.87 9.81 -28.02
CA ARG A 435 -5.78 9.87 -29.16
C ARG A 435 -7.17 10.28 -28.67
N ARG A 436 -7.79 11.22 -29.38
CA ARG A 436 -9.12 11.76 -29.05
C ARG A 436 -10.24 10.73 -29.21
N ASP A 437 -9.99 9.66 -29.96
CA ASP A 437 -10.89 8.52 -30.16
C ASP A 437 -10.69 7.40 -29.13
N GLY A 438 -9.63 7.46 -28.30
CA GLY A 438 -9.34 6.45 -27.29
C GLY A 438 -10.37 6.38 -26.16
N TRP A 439 -10.52 5.20 -25.55
CA TRP A 439 -11.54 4.92 -24.52
C TRP A 439 -11.42 5.83 -23.29
N TYR A 440 -10.20 6.21 -22.91
CA TYR A 440 -9.93 6.99 -21.70
C TYR A 440 -9.64 8.47 -21.96
N TRP A 441 -9.93 8.95 -23.18
CA TRP A 441 -9.83 10.37 -23.49
C TRP A 441 -10.94 11.19 -22.82
N TYR A 442 -12.14 10.63 -22.63
CA TYR A 442 -13.26 11.30 -21.96
C TYR A 442 -13.45 12.76 -22.42
N ASN A 443 -13.56 13.71 -21.48
CA ASN A 443 -13.62 15.14 -21.73
C ASN A 443 -12.22 15.73 -21.52
N PHE A 444 -11.44 15.83 -22.61
CA PHE A 444 -10.06 16.38 -22.58
C PHE A 444 -9.12 15.66 -21.59
N GLY A 445 -9.23 14.35 -21.49
CA GLY A 445 -8.46 13.47 -20.60
C GLY A 445 -8.99 13.35 -19.17
N ILE A 446 -10.15 13.95 -18.86
CA ILE A 446 -10.78 13.92 -17.54
C ILE A 446 -12.16 13.27 -17.63
N ASN A 447 -12.42 12.29 -16.76
CA ASN A 447 -13.75 11.72 -16.59
C ASN A 447 -14.53 12.49 -15.51
N TRP A 448 -15.41 13.40 -15.92
CA TRP A 448 -16.22 14.18 -14.98
C TRP A 448 -17.11 13.29 -14.08
N ARG A 449 -17.51 12.09 -14.56
CA ARG A 449 -18.33 11.13 -13.81
C ARG A 449 -17.58 10.59 -12.61
N ALA A 450 -16.29 10.30 -12.79
CA ALA A 450 -15.38 9.87 -11.73
C ALA A 450 -15.22 10.96 -10.66
N TYR A 451 -15.04 12.22 -11.07
CA TYR A 451 -14.91 13.34 -10.13
C TYR A 451 -16.22 13.64 -9.39
N ALA A 452 -17.37 13.62 -10.07
CA ALA A 452 -18.66 13.79 -9.42
C ALA A 452 -18.91 12.71 -8.36
N ALA A 453 -18.62 11.44 -8.68
CA ALA A 453 -18.70 10.32 -7.75
C ALA A 453 -17.73 10.46 -6.58
N TYR A 454 -16.46 10.79 -6.85
CA TYR A 454 -15.44 11.02 -5.84
C TYR A 454 -15.81 12.14 -4.86
N VAL A 455 -16.30 13.27 -5.37
CA VAL A 455 -16.77 14.39 -4.54
C VAL A 455 -17.99 13.97 -3.71
N ALA A 456 -18.94 13.22 -4.27
CA ALA A 456 -20.08 12.71 -3.51
C ALA A 456 -19.65 11.83 -2.32
N GLY A 457 -18.66 10.94 -2.53
CA GLY A 457 -18.10 10.11 -1.46
C GLY A 457 -17.32 10.86 -0.40
N ILE A 458 -16.72 12.01 -0.73
CA ILE A 458 -16.11 12.89 0.28
C ILE A 458 -17.20 13.62 1.06
N MET A 459 -18.20 14.17 0.36
CA MET A 459 -19.21 15.06 0.94
C MET A 459 -20.05 14.38 2.02
N ILE A 460 -20.32 13.07 1.90
CA ILE A 460 -21.06 12.32 2.93
C ILE A 460 -20.32 12.29 4.27
N ASN A 461 -18.99 12.41 4.26
CA ASN A 461 -18.14 12.30 5.45
C ASN A 461 -17.62 13.64 5.96
N VAL A 462 -17.66 14.70 5.14
CA VAL A 462 -16.95 15.97 5.42
C VAL A 462 -17.46 16.67 6.68
N VAL A 463 -18.77 16.59 6.95
CA VAL A 463 -19.39 17.20 8.14
C VAL A 463 -18.92 16.49 9.40
N GLY A 464 -18.88 15.16 9.40
CA GLY A 464 -18.38 14.38 10.52
C GLY A 464 -16.88 14.53 10.71
N PHE A 465 -16.11 14.61 9.62
CA PHE A 465 -14.68 14.87 9.65
C PHE A 465 -14.33 16.19 10.37
N ALA A 466 -15.18 17.22 10.28
CA ALA A 466 -14.97 18.47 11.00
C ALA A 466 -14.89 18.30 12.52
N SER A 467 -15.39 17.17 13.07
CA SER A 467 -15.32 16.86 14.50
C SER A 467 -13.90 16.71 15.04
N VAL A 468 -12.93 16.46 14.15
CA VAL A 468 -11.50 16.41 14.49
C VAL A 468 -10.97 17.77 14.95
N ALA A 469 -11.53 18.86 14.42
CA ALA A 469 -11.10 20.23 14.72
C ALA A 469 -12.10 21.01 15.59
N ARG A 470 -13.36 20.56 15.64
CA ARG A 470 -14.45 21.28 16.27
C ARG A 470 -15.34 20.34 17.10
N PRO A 471 -15.64 20.66 18.36
CA PRO A 471 -16.47 19.80 19.19
C PRO A 471 -17.98 19.88 18.86
N ASP A 472 -18.42 20.93 18.17
CA ASP A 472 -19.81 21.28 17.89
C ASP A 472 -20.34 20.67 16.58
N ILE A 473 -20.15 19.37 16.38
CA ILE A 473 -20.64 18.66 15.18
C ILE A 473 -21.82 17.74 15.54
N PRO A 474 -22.89 17.69 14.71
CA PRO A 474 -24.01 16.79 14.95
C PRO A 474 -23.56 15.33 15.08
N ILE A 475 -24.05 14.64 16.12
CA ILE A 475 -23.64 13.25 16.41
C ILE A 475 -23.86 12.32 15.21
N ALA A 476 -24.94 12.51 14.45
CA ALA A 476 -25.22 11.71 13.25
C ALA A 476 -24.10 11.83 12.19
N ALA A 477 -23.53 13.03 12.00
CA ALA A 477 -22.42 13.24 11.08
C ALA A 477 -21.14 12.56 11.58
N ILE A 478 -20.86 12.64 12.89
CA ILE A 478 -19.74 11.93 13.53
C ILE A 478 -19.87 10.42 13.31
N ARG A 479 -21.07 9.87 13.50
CA ARG A 479 -21.36 8.45 13.28
C ARG A 479 -21.15 7.99 11.84
N ILE A 480 -21.51 8.82 10.86
CA ILE A 480 -21.22 8.56 9.45
C ILE A 480 -19.71 8.55 9.20
N TYR A 481 -18.98 9.47 9.81
CA TYR A 481 -17.51 9.56 9.69
C TYR A 481 -16.77 8.40 10.38
N GLU A 482 -17.30 7.83 11.46
CA GLU A 482 -16.77 6.58 12.04
C GLU A 482 -16.83 5.40 11.05
N LEU A 483 -17.71 5.49 10.05
CA LEU A 483 -17.86 4.55 8.94
C LEU A 483 -17.25 5.07 7.62
N ALA A 484 -16.38 6.09 7.68
CA ALA A 484 -15.94 6.87 6.53
C ALA A 484 -15.48 6.04 5.33
N PHE A 485 -14.78 4.93 5.58
CA PHE A 485 -14.34 4.06 4.49
C PHE A 485 -15.52 3.46 3.72
N LEU A 486 -16.49 2.87 4.43
CA LEU A 486 -17.64 2.20 3.80
C LEU A 486 -18.59 3.21 3.15
N THR A 487 -18.86 4.33 3.83
CA THR A 487 -19.76 5.37 3.31
C THR A 487 -19.15 6.10 2.12
N GLY A 488 -17.84 6.41 2.16
CA GLY A 488 -17.12 7.04 1.06
C GLY A 488 -17.01 6.14 -0.16
N PHE A 489 -16.63 4.87 0.04
CA PHE A 489 -16.58 3.85 -1.01
C PHE A 489 -17.96 3.63 -1.63
N GLY A 490 -18.98 3.34 -0.80
CA GLY A 490 -20.33 3.01 -1.26
C GLY A 490 -20.99 4.16 -2.01
N THR A 491 -20.89 5.38 -1.48
CA THR A 491 -21.45 6.57 -2.14
C THR A 491 -20.78 6.83 -3.48
N SER A 492 -19.44 6.75 -3.54
CA SER A 492 -18.71 6.92 -4.81
C SER A 492 -19.07 5.85 -5.83
N MET A 493 -19.15 4.59 -5.41
CA MET A 493 -19.58 3.49 -6.27
C MET A 493 -20.98 3.72 -6.83
N LEU A 494 -21.96 4.07 -5.98
CA LEU A 494 -23.34 4.29 -6.40
C LEU A 494 -23.45 5.44 -7.41
N PHE A 495 -22.80 6.57 -7.15
CA PHE A 495 -22.78 7.70 -8.08
C PHE A 495 -22.07 7.35 -9.38
N TYR A 496 -20.92 6.69 -9.32
CA TYR A 496 -20.17 6.35 -10.53
C TYR A 496 -20.95 5.40 -11.44
N VAL A 497 -21.53 4.34 -10.87
CA VAL A 497 -22.38 3.41 -11.62
C VAL A 497 -23.59 4.11 -12.21
N SER A 498 -24.28 4.93 -11.43
CA SER A 498 -25.47 5.67 -11.90
C SER A 498 -25.13 6.62 -13.05
N LEU A 499 -24.04 7.40 -12.92
CA LEU A 499 -23.62 8.33 -13.95
C LEU A 499 -23.17 7.64 -15.24
N ASN A 500 -22.50 6.48 -15.14
CA ASN A 500 -22.13 5.70 -16.33
C ASN A 500 -23.31 4.94 -16.94
N TYR A 501 -24.36 4.63 -16.15
CA TYR A 501 -25.61 4.07 -16.67
C TYR A 501 -26.36 5.08 -17.55
N PHE A 502 -26.55 6.30 -17.05
CA PHE A 502 -27.28 7.34 -17.80
C PHE A 502 -26.44 8.01 -18.89
N PHE A 503 -25.13 8.10 -18.68
CA PHE A 503 -24.21 8.75 -19.59
C PHE A 503 -23.00 7.84 -19.85
N PRO A 504 -23.13 6.71 -20.57
CA PRO A 504 -21.99 5.81 -20.78
C PRO A 504 -20.86 6.50 -21.57
N PRO A 505 -19.58 6.35 -21.16
CA PRO A 505 -18.43 6.77 -21.95
C PRO A 505 -18.14 5.78 -23.08
N ARG A 506 -17.20 6.12 -23.95
CA ARG A 506 -16.76 5.22 -25.03
C ARG A 506 -16.20 3.91 -24.47
N GLY A 507 -16.46 2.82 -25.19
CA GLY A 507 -16.01 1.48 -24.82
C GLY A 507 -16.77 0.84 -23.66
N VAL A 508 -17.76 1.53 -23.09
CA VAL A 508 -18.63 0.97 -22.05
C VAL A 508 -19.93 0.51 -22.69
N ASP A 509 -20.18 -0.80 -22.59
CA ASP A 509 -21.46 -1.42 -22.90
C ASP A 509 -21.88 -2.27 -21.70
N LEU A 510 -22.90 -1.79 -20.96
CA LEU A 510 -23.39 -2.47 -19.76
C LEU A 510 -24.09 -3.81 -20.05
N ARG A 511 -24.40 -4.10 -21.32
CA ARG A 511 -25.00 -5.36 -21.78
C ARG A 511 -23.97 -6.47 -21.96
N LYS A 512 -22.68 -6.14 -22.12
CA LYS A 512 -21.62 -7.16 -22.23
C LYS A 512 -21.60 -8.04 -20.98
N SER A 513 -21.25 -9.32 -21.14
CA SER A 513 -20.93 -10.20 -20.02
C SER A 513 -19.68 -9.71 -19.31
N PHE A 514 -19.48 -10.17 -18.07
CA PHE A 514 -18.20 -9.90 -17.42
C PHE A 514 -17.12 -10.81 -18.02
N GLU A 515 -16.06 -10.22 -18.54
CA GLU A 515 -14.90 -10.92 -19.08
C GLU A 515 -13.63 -10.10 -18.88
N GLU A 516 -12.59 -10.71 -18.32
CA GLU A 516 -11.31 -10.04 -18.05
C GLU A 516 -10.42 -10.08 -19.31
N ILE A 517 -10.68 -9.19 -20.27
CA ILE A 517 -10.00 -9.16 -21.57
C ILE A 517 -9.35 -7.82 -21.91
N ASP A 518 -8.24 -7.89 -22.64
CA ASP A 518 -7.59 -6.72 -23.24
C ASP A 518 -8.10 -6.51 -24.68
N GLU A 519 -8.96 -5.52 -24.86
CA GLU A 519 -9.65 -5.14 -26.10
C GLU A 519 -8.73 -4.33 -27.05
N THR A 520 -7.42 -4.25 -26.77
CA THR A 520 -6.46 -3.51 -27.60
C THR A 520 -6.51 -3.94 -29.07
N ASN A 521 -6.56 -5.25 -29.32
CA ASN A 521 -6.52 -5.83 -30.66
C ASN A 521 -7.91 -6.06 -31.29
N TRP A 522 -8.98 -5.64 -30.61
CA TRP A 522 -10.33 -5.84 -31.11
C TRP A 522 -10.72 -4.68 -32.03
N GLU A 523 -10.91 -4.97 -33.33
CA GLU A 523 -11.59 -4.04 -34.24
C GLU A 523 -13.11 -4.20 -34.07
N GLU A 524 -13.84 -3.08 -34.01
CA GLU A 524 -15.30 -3.10 -33.95
C GLU A 524 -15.88 -3.87 -35.15
N GLY A 525 -16.47 -5.05 -34.90
CA GLY A 525 -17.06 -5.93 -35.92
C GLY A 525 -16.44 -7.33 -36.02
N MET A 526 -15.33 -7.60 -35.32
CA MET A 526 -14.67 -8.91 -35.30
C MET A 526 -15.46 -9.91 -34.42
N ARG A 527 -15.67 -11.16 -34.86
CA ARG A 527 -16.28 -12.22 -34.04
C ARG A 527 -15.26 -12.75 -33.02
N PRO A 528 -15.68 -13.26 -31.85
CA PRO A 528 -14.76 -13.73 -30.81
C PRO A 528 -13.75 -14.80 -31.24
N GLU A 529 -14.13 -15.62 -32.21
CA GLU A 529 -13.29 -16.66 -32.80
C GLU A 529 -12.27 -16.13 -33.81
N ASP A 530 -12.41 -14.88 -34.25
CA ASP A 530 -11.52 -14.21 -35.22
C ASP A 530 -10.49 -13.27 -34.52
N SER A 531 -10.58 -13.11 -33.19
CA SER A 531 -9.71 -12.18 -32.45
C SER A 531 -8.29 -12.75 -32.28
N PRO A 532 -7.23 -11.99 -32.63
CA PRO A 532 -5.86 -12.47 -32.45
C PRO A 532 -5.55 -12.67 -30.97
N ALA A 533 -4.78 -13.72 -30.66
CA ALA A 533 -4.30 -13.99 -29.30
C ALA A 533 -3.65 -12.72 -28.69
N PRO A 534 -3.75 -12.50 -27.36
CA PRO A 534 -3.26 -11.29 -26.72
C PRO A 534 -1.81 -11.01 -27.12
N VAL A 535 -1.58 -9.89 -27.80
CA VAL A 535 -0.24 -9.51 -28.26
C VAL A 535 0.55 -9.09 -27.03
N THR A 536 1.48 -9.94 -26.59
CA THR A 536 2.67 -9.47 -25.87
C THR A 536 3.35 -8.44 -26.75
N MET A 537 3.36 -7.18 -26.30
CA MET A 537 4.10 -6.09 -26.94
C MET A 537 5.58 -6.49 -27.01
N MET A 538 5.99 -7.16 -28.08
CA MET A 538 7.38 -7.20 -28.50
C MET A 538 7.69 -5.81 -29.03
N GLY A 539 8.72 -5.19 -28.45
CA GLY A 539 9.31 -4.01 -29.07
C GLY A 539 9.90 -4.44 -30.40
N ASP A 540 9.35 -3.93 -31.50
CA ASP A 540 10.02 -3.95 -32.80
C ASP A 540 11.27 -3.08 -32.68
N SER A 541 12.41 -3.72 -32.47
CA SER A 541 13.72 -3.17 -32.83
C SER A 541 14.26 -3.99 -33.99
N ASP A 542 13.92 -3.55 -35.19
CA ASP A 542 14.60 -3.96 -36.41
C ASP A 542 16.02 -3.38 -36.36
N SER A 543 16.99 -4.20 -35.92
CA SER A 543 18.40 -3.96 -36.18
C SER A 543 19.12 -5.29 -36.32
N ALA A 544 19.54 -5.54 -37.56
CA ALA A 544 20.26 -6.71 -38.02
C ALA A 544 21.42 -7.14 -37.10
N ILE A 545 21.41 -8.41 -36.69
CA ILE A 545 22.63 -9.15 -36.36
C ILE A 545 22.63 -10.44 -37.16
N ARG A 546 23.46 -10.46 -38.21
CA ARG A 546 23.87 -11.67 -38.91
C ARG A 546 24.56 -12.60 -37.92
N VAL A 547 24.03 -13.80 -37.72
CA VAL A 547 24.83 -14.94 -37.26
C VAL A 547 24.90 -15.96 -38.40
N ARG A 548 26.00 -15.90 -39.14
CA ARG A 548 26.50 -17.02 -39.96
C ARG A 548 27.22 -17.98 -39.01
N HIS A 549 26.86 -19.26 -39.09
CA HIS A 549 27.62 -20.51 -38.93
C HIS A 549 26.55 -21.57 -38.59
N GLY A 550 26.35 -22.68 -39.29
CA GLY A 550 27.04 -23.32 -40.40
C GLY A 550 26.52 -24.76 -40.45
N ALA A 551 26.17 -25.23 -41.65
CA ALA A 551 26.10 -26.63 -42.08
C ALA A 551 25.23 -27.63 -41.29
N HIS A 552 24.10 -28.02 -41.89
CA HIS A 552 24.10 -29.27 -42.65
C HIS A 552 23.06 -29.25 -43.79
N LYS A 553 23.57 -29.43 -45.01
CA LYS A 553 22.85 -29.92 -46.21
C LYS A 553 22.17 -31.25 -45.83
N THR A 554 21.03 -31.67 -46.35
CA THR A 554 20.60 -31.93 -47.75
C THR A 554 19.17 -32.50 -47.58
N SER A 555 18.19 -32.49 -48.47
CA SER A 555 18.04 -32.15 -49.88
C SER A 555 16.54 -32.14 -50.17
N LEU A 556 16.13 -31.28 -51.10
CA LEU A 556 14.83 -31.25 -51.77
C LEU A 556 14.57 -32.53 -52.58
N SER A 557 13.32 -32.92 -52.70
CA SER A 557 12.66 -33.15 -54.01
C SER A 557 11.17 -33.42 -53.79
N GLU A 558 10.34 -32.52 -54.31
CA GLU A 558 9.05 -32.91 -54.88
C GLU A 558 9.33 -33.90 -56.02
N ASP A 559 8.57 -34.98 -56.10
CA ASP A 559 8.00 -35.49 -57.36
C ASP A 559 7.11 -36.72 -57.08
N GLU A 560 5.91 -36.63 -57.65
CA GLU A 560 5.12 -37.66 -58.33
C GLU A 560 4.72 -38.98 -57.63
N GLU A 561 3.39 -39.13 -57.56
CA GLU A 561 2.59 -40.26 -58.06
C GLU A 561 2.77 -41.69 -57.51
N ASP A 562 1.62 -42.13 -56.98
CA ASP A 562 0.96 -43.41 -57.23
C ASP A 562 1.47 -44.73 -56.64
N GLN A 563 0.52 -45.31 -55.91
CA GLN A 563 0.16 -46.73 -55.88
C GLN A 563 1.15 -47.78 -55.35
N LYS A 564 0.60 -48.47 -54.33
CA LYS A 564 0.43 -49.93 -54.21
C LYS A 564 1.30 -50.67 -53.19
N VAL A 565 0.53 -51.34 -52.31
CA VAL A 565 0.70 -52.72 -51.81
C VAL A 565 1.29 -52.86 -50.39
N ILE A 566 0.32 -53.22 -49.51
CA ILE A 566 0.36 -53.94 -48.22
C ILE A 566 0.66 -53.13 -46.98
#